data_AF-A0A9X2GYG3-F1
#
_entry.id   AF-A0A9X2GYG3-F1
#
_cell.length_a   1.000
_cell.length_b   1.000
_cell.length_c   1.000
_cell.angle_alpha   90.00
_cell.angle_beta   90.00
_cell.angle_gamma   90.00
#
_symmetry.space_group_name_H-M   'P 1'
#
loop_
_entity.id
_entity.type
_entity.pdbx_description
1 polymer ?
#
loop_
_entity_poly.entity_id
_entity_poly.type
_entity_poly.pdbx_seq_one_letter_code
_entity_poly.pdbx_strand_id
1 'polypeptide(L)'
;MQHATHDQREPRRDASTTRAPAAEASARSLSPSLLALQRSAGNQATTAYVQRSVLDDLWNRGLFDGSMLAQADPGLPRSLISHYMSAAGAAYALTRAEMIEVDAFTNVFSWFPAIAAERNRLIAAAEADPAPPSEFRQFTAVVSGARGRGAAQKNQTLGNFTVTLEGTLTVTKGPTGALAEFTGTATYYDYWDFDPKPMATFVDGTSGRSTAGELKTWVGALMEGTPFAIDSADTVAVSQHQFDDHAAIT
;
A
#
# COMPACT_ATOMS: atom_id res chain seq x y z
N MET A 1 56.73 -64.83 -9.66
CA MET A 1 56.00 -65.77 -8.79
C MET A 1 54.60 -65.90 -9.38
N GLN A 2 54.28 -66.96 -10.13
CA GLN A 2 53.87 -68.30 -9.63
C GLN A 2 52.75 -68.14 -8.58
N HIS A 3 51.50 -68.60 -8.72
CA HIS A 3 50.90 -69.82 -9.28
C HIS A 3 49.41 -69.54 -9.61
N ALA A 4 48.84 -69.96 -10.76
CA ALA A 4 48.19 -71.27 -11.03
C ALA A 4 46.82 -71.42 -10.30
N THR A 5 45.67 -71.21 -10.97
CA THR A 5 44.85 -72.13 -11.82
C THR A 5 43.90 -73.07 -11.08
N HIS A 6 42.73 -73.28 -11.72
CA HIS A 6 41.85 -74.47 -11.67
C HIS A 6 40.86 -74.57 -10.48
N ASP A 7 39.63 -75.05 -10.60
CA ASP A 7 38.97 -75.78 -11.69
C ASP A 7 37.43 -75.76 -11.55
N GLN A 8 36.81 -76.14 -12.65
CA GLN A 8 35.42 -76.35 -13.07
C GLN A 8 34.46 -77.09 -12.09
N ARG A 9 33.15 -76.83 -12.22
CA ARG A 9 32.18 -77.73 -12.91
C ARG A 9 30.72 -77.21 -12.87
N GLU A 10 30.16 -77.12 -14.08
CA GLU A 10 28.76 -77.02 -14.55
C GLU A 10 27.89 -78.29 -14.24
N PRO A 11 26.63 -78.48 -14.72
CA PRO A 11 25.55 -77.58 -15.22
C PRO A 11 24.09 -78.00 -14.79
N ARG A 12 23.08 -77.32 -15.39
CA ARG A 12 21.65 -77.68 -15.60
C ARG A 12 20.67 -77.11 -14.56
N ARG A 13 19.53 -76.50 -14.91
CA ARG A 13 18.58 -76.79 -16.00
C ARG A 13 17.64 -75.61 -16.28
N ASP A 14 17.03 -75.68 -17.46
CA ASP A 14 16.20 -74.70 -18.17
C ASP A 14 14.97 -74.15 -17.43
N ALA A 15 14.63 -72.90 -17.76
CA ALA A 15 13.24 -72.49 -17.98
C ALA A 15 13.19 -71.29 -18.94
N SER A 16 12.83 -71.61 -20.18
CA SER A 16 12.32 -70.70 -21.20
C SER A 16 11.11 -69.94 -20.67
N THR A 17 11.11 -68.60 -20.73
CA THR A 17 9.89 -67.82 -20.99
C THR A 17 10.23 -66.42 -21.51
N THR A 18 9.97 -66.25 -22.80
CA THR A 18 9.29 -65.09 -23.41
C THR A 18 9.92 -63.70 -23.29
N ARG A 19 10.56 -63.32 -24.41
CA ARG A 19 10.96 -61.96 -24.79
C ARG A 19 9.72 -61.07 -24.95
N ALA A 20 9.64 -59.98 -24.21
CA ALA A 20 8.74 -58.85 -24.45
C ALA A 20 9.57 -57.55 -24.57
N PRO A 21 9.13 -56.56 -25.37
CA PRO A 21 10.01 -55.53 -25.90
C PRO A 21 10.37 -54.46 -24.86
N ALA A 22 11.56 -53.89 -25.04
CA ALA A 22 12.00 -52.68 -24.37
C ALA A 22 10.99 -51.54 -24.62
N ALA A 23 10.21 -51.20 -23.61
CA ALA A 23 9.58 -49.90 -23.52
C ALA A 23 10.51 -49.02 -22.69
N GLU A 24 11.43 -48.33 -23.38
CA GLU A 24 12.01 -47.09 -22.88
C GLU A 24 10.85 -46.17 -22.52
N ALA A 25 10.50 -46.10 -21.25
CA ALA A 25 9.79 -44.97 -20.71
C ALA A 25 10.72 -43.77 -20.87
N SER A 26 10.59 -43.06 -22.00
CA SER A 26 11.06 -41.69 -22.15
C SER A 26 10.51 -40.91 -20.96
N ALA A 27 11.32 -40.77 -19.92
CA ALA A 27 11.19 -39.71 -18.94
C ALA A 27 11.35 -38.43 -19.75
N ARG A 28 10.23 -37.89 -20.25
CA ARG A 28 10.18 -36.58 -20.88
C ARG A 28 10.69 -35.62 -19.82
N SER A 29 11.97 -35.27 -19.92
CA SER A 29 12.56 -34.22 -19.09
C SER A 29 11.69 -32.99 -19.32
N LEU A 30 11.09 -32.49 -18.25
CA LEU A 30 10.36 -31.22 -18.29
C LEU A 30 11.22 -30.19 -19.00
N SER A 31 10.63 -29.41 -19.90
CA SER A 31 11.38 -28.36 -20.59
C SER A 31 12.02 -27.44 -19.54
N PRO A 32 13.18 -26.83 -19.81
CA PRO A 32 13.83 -25.92 -18.87
C PRO A 32 12.90 -24.80 -18.36
N SER A 33 11.95 -24.37 -19.19
CA SER A 33 10.91 -23.41 -18.85
C SER A 33 9.87 -23.95 -17.86
N LEU A 34 9.43 -25.22 -18.01
CA LEU A 34 8.53 -25.86 -17.04
C LEU A 34 9.25 -26.15 -15.71
N LEU A 35 10.54 -26.51 -15.75
CA LEU A 35 11.37 -26.67 -14.56
C LEU A 35 11.60 -25.34 -13.83
N ALA A 36 11.80 -24.24 -14.58
CA ALA A 36 11.89 -22.91 -14.01
C ALA A 36 10.56 -22.46 -13.39
N LEU A 37 9.43 -22.72 -14.05
CA LEU A 37 8.09 -22.41 -13.53
C LEU A 37 7.74 -23.25 -12.30
N GLN A 38 8.11 -24.53 -12.29
CA GLN A 38 7.91 -25.40 -11.13
C GLN A 38 8.79 -24.99 -9.95
N ARG A 39 10.03 -24.53 -10.20
CA ARG A 39 10.91 -23.96 -9.17
C ARG A 39 10.40 -22.60 -8.68
N SER A 40 9.88 -21.74 -9.56
CA SER A 40 9.32 -20.45 -9.14
C SER A 40 8.04 -20.65 -8.33
N ALA A 41 7.16 -21.56 -8.75
CA ALA A 41 5.95 -21.93 -8.01
C ALA A 41 6.29 -22.62 -6.69
N GLY A 42 7.30 -23.50 -6.66
CA GLY A 42 7.79 -24.14 -5.45
C GLY A 42 8.43 -23.15 -4.47
N ASN A 43 9.19 -22.17 -4.98
CA ASN A 43 9.75 -21.09 -4.17
C ASN A 43 8.66 -20.16 -3.65
N GLN A 44 7.67 -19.79 -4.47
CA GLN A 44 6.52 -19.01 -4.00
C GLN A 44 5.68 -19.76 -2.97
N ALA A 45 5.44 -21.06 -3.16
CA ALA A 45 4.72 -21.90 -2.20
C ALA A 45 5.51 -22.09 -0.90
N THR A 46 6.84 -22.25 -0.98
CA THR A 46 7.72 -22.36 0.20
C THR A 46 7.80 -21.03 0.94
N THR A 47 7.92 -19.91 0.22
CA THR A 47 7.86 -18.57 0.80
C THR A 47 6.51 -18.33 1.48
N ALA A 48 5.40 -18.67 0.83
CA ALA A 48 4.07 -18.59 1.43
C ALA A 48 3.90 -19.51 2.65
N TYR A 49 4.50 -20.70 2.64
CA TYR A 49 4.48 -21.64 3.78
C TYR A 49 5.31 -21.14 4.95
N VAL A 50 6.53 -20.65 4.71
CA VAL A 50 7.40 -20.07 5.75
C VAL A 50 6.74 -18.80 6.31
N GLN A 51 6.15 -17.97 5.45
CA GLN A 51 5.39 -16.79 5.86
C GLN A 51 4.17 -17.16 6.70
N ARG A 52 3.40 -18.19 6.31
CA ARG A 52 2.32 -18.74 7.15
C ARG A 52 2.84 -19.26 8.48
N SER A 53 3.96 -19.97 8.51
CA SER A 53 4.52 -20.49 9.76
C SER A 53 4.96 -19.38 10.73
N VAL A 54 5.46 -18.26 10.22
CA VAL A 54 5.81 -17.08 11.01
C VAL A 54 4.55 -16.37 11.50
N LEU A 55 3.53 -16.24 10.65
CA LEU A 55 2.23 -15.67 11.04
C LEU A 55 1.51 -16.56 12.06
N ASP A 56 1.57 -17.88 11.92
CA ASP A 56 1.02 -18.86 12.86
C ASP A 56 1.77 -18.81 14.21
N ASP A 57 3.09 -18.64 14.22
CA ASP A 57 3.86 -18.45 15.45
C ASP A 57 3.50 -17.12 16.14
N LEU A 58 3.32 -16.04 15.36
CA LEU A 58 2.83 -14.76 15.90
C LEU A 58 1.38 -14.84 16.41
N TRP A 59 0.52 -15.58 15.72
CA TRP A 59 -0.87 -15.85 16.10
C TRP A 59 -0.94 -16.65 17.41
N ASN A 60 -0.18 -17.74 17.50
CA ASN A 60 -0.13 -18.62 18.68
C ASN A 60 0.54 -17.97 19.90
N ARG A 61 1.38 -16.94 19.70
CA ARG A 61 1.93 -16.10 20.78
C ARG A 61 0.94 -15.07 21.32
N GLY A 62 -0.29 -15.03 20.81
CA GLY A 62 -1.35 -14.11 21.28
C GLY A 62 -1.16 -12.67 20.83
N LEU A 63 -0.29 -12.40 19.83
CA LEU A 63 -0.17 -11.08 19.21
C LEU A 63 -1.38 -10.76 18.31
N PHE A 64 -2.11 -11.80 17.87
CA PHE A 64 -3.26 -11.72 16.97
C PHE A 64 -4.37 -12.68 17.42
N ASP A 65 -4.75 -12.67 18.70
CA ASP A 65 -6.01 -13.35 19.06
C ASP A 65 -7.16 -12.69 18.26
N GLY A 66 -8.30 -13.36 18.09
CA GLY A 66 -9.49 -12.83 17.38
C GLY A 66 -9.96 -11.43 17.83
N SER A 67 -9.34 -10.90 18.87
CA SER A 67 -9.21 -9.50 19.20
C SER A 67 -8.70 -8.55 18.11
N MET A 68 -8.26 -8.92 16.90
CA MET A 68 -8.20 -7.89 15.83
C MET A 68 -9.59 -7.35 15.45
N LEU A 69 -10.62 -8.20 15.48
CA LEU A 69 -12.02 -7.77 15.34
C LEU A 69 -12.60 -7.18 16.64
N ALA A 70 -12.05 -7.55 17.80
CA ALA A 70 -12.46 -7.03 19.11
C ALA A 70 -11.69 -5.77 19.59
N GLN A 71 -10.50 -5.51 19.02
CA GLN A 71 -9.61 -4.34 19.20
C GLN A 71 -9.72 -3.38 18.01
N ALA A 72 -10.45 -3.72 16.94
CA ALA A 72 -10.93 -2.70 16.04
C ALA A 72 -11.80 -1.78 16.89
N ASP A 73 -11.22 -0.65 17.31
CA ASP A 73 -11.92 0.38 18.06
C ASP A 73 -13.27 0.65 17.37
N PRO A 74 -14.35 0.85 18.14
CA PRO A 74 -15.63 1.24 17.55
C PRO A 74 -15.41 2.47 16.66
N GLY A 75 -15.81 2.37 15.39
CA GLY A 75 -15.52 3.38 14.37
C GLY A 75 -15.18 2.78 13.02
N LEU A 76 -14.53 3.59 12.18
CA LEU A 76 -14.23 3.28 10.79
C LEU A 76 -13.45 1.96 10.57
N PRO A 77 -12.42 1.58 11.37
CA PRO A 77 -11.70 0.33 11.15
C PRO A 77 -12.60 -0.89 11.18
N ARG A 78 -13.50 -0.96 12.17
CA ARG A 78 -14.44 -2.06 12.32
C ARG A 78 -15.45 -2.08 11.17
N SER A 79 -15.96 -0.92 10.76
CA SER A 79 -16.88 -0.82 9.65
C SER A 79 -16.26 -1.32 8.34
N LEU A 80 -15.03 -0.91 8.03
CA LEU A 80 -14.32 -1.33 6.81
C LEU A 80 -14.04 -2.85 6.80
N ILE A 81 -13.63 -3.42 7.94
CA ILE A 81 -13.43 -4.88 8.05
C ILE A 81 -14.77 -5.63 7.89
N SER A 82 -15.83 -5.17 8.56
CA SER A 82 -17.15 -5.78 8.44
C SER A 82 -17.66 -5.72 6.99
N HIS A 83 -17.44 -4.60 6.31
CA HIS A 83 -17.82 -4.41 4.92
C HIS A 83 -17.04 -5.32 3.98
N TYR A 84 -15.72 -5.42 4.17
CA TYR A 84 -14.85 -6.34 3.43
C TYR A 84 -15.38 -7.79 3.44
N MET A 85 -15.82 -8.26 4.61
CA MET A 85 -16.27 -9.64 4.81
C MET A 85 -17.69 -9.90 4.29
N SER A 86 -18.57 -8.90 4.31
CA SER A 86 -20.02 -9.12 4.13
C SER A 86 -20.65 -8.44 2.92
N ALA A 87 -20.02 -7.41 2.37
CA ALA A 87 -20.62 -6.57 1.33
C ALA A 87 -20.33 -7.03 -0.10
N ALA A 88 -19.63 -8.15 -0.28
CA ALA A 88 -19.33 -8.77 -1.58
C ALA A 88 -18.72 -7.78 -2.61
N GLY A 89 -17.85 -6.88 -2.16
CA GLY A 89 -17.15 -5.91 -3.00
C GLY A 89 -17.93 -4.64 -3.33
N ALA A 90 -19.12 -4.43 -2.74
CA ALA A 90 -19.85 -3.17 -2.88
C ALA A 90 -19.00 -1.99 -2.39
N ALA A 91 -19.12 -0.82 -3.03
CA ALA A 91 -18.39 0.37 -2.61
C ALA A 91 -18.80 0.82 -1.19
N TYR A 92 -17.86 1.40 -0.45
CA TYR A 92 -18.09 1.98 0.87
C TYR A 92 -18.13 3.51 0.75
N ALA A 93 -19.25 4.08 1.16
CA ALA A 93 -19.45 5.53 1.19
C ALA A 93 -19.05 6.08 2.56
N LEU A 94 -17.91 6.78 2.65
CA LEU A 94 -17.50 7.47 3.88
C LEU A 94 -18.49 8.59 4.20
N THR A 95 -19.03 8.54 5.41
CA THR A 95 -19.79 9.64 6.00
C THR A 95 -18.86 10.76 6.42
N ARG A 96 -19.39 11.98 6.56
CA ARG A 96 -18.63 13.10 7.12
C ARG A 96 -17.97 12.78 8.48
N ALA A 97 -18.67 12.05 9.36
CA ALA A 97 -18.15 11.69 10.67
C ALA A 97 -16.91 10.79 10.57
N GLU A 98 -16.96 9.80 9.67
CA GLU A 98 -15.83 8.91 9.40
C GLU A 98 -14.67 9.65 8.72
N MET A 99 -14.95 10.59 7.82
CA MET A 99 -13.91 11.44 7.23
C MET A 99 -13.20 12.31 8.27
N ILE A 100 -13.91 12.77 9.30
CA ILE A 100 -13.32 13.47 10.45
C ILE A 100 -12.51 12.48 11.30
N GLU A 101 -13.02 11.27 11.51
CA GLU A 101 -12.35 10.20 12.27
C GLU A 101 -11.01 9.78 11.65
N VAL A 102 -10.91 9.76 10.31
CA VAL A 102 -9.66 9.52 9.58
C VAL A 102 -8.54 10.45 10.03
N ASP A 103 -8.90 11.68 10.41
CA ASP A 103 -7.97 12.75 10.81
C ASP A 103 -6.84 12.89 9.78
N ALA A 104 -7.24 13.29 8.57
CA ALA A 104 -6.38 13.29 7.41
C ALA A 104 -5.27 14.33 7.56
N PHE A 105 -4.04 13.87 7.69
CA PHE A 105 -2.90 14.75 7.45
C PHE A 105 -2.76 14.99 5.95
N THR A 106 -2.84 16.25 5.58
CA THR A 106 -2.69 16.72 4.20
C THR A 106 -1.70 17.87 4.25
N ASN A 107 -0.47 17.71 3.76
CA ASN A 107 0.37 18.89 3.57
C ASN A 107 -0.08 19.58 2.27
N VAL A 108 -1.05 20.50 2.36
CA VAL A 108 -1.72 21.10 1.19
C VAL A 108 -0.72 21.69 0.20
N PHE A 109 0.33 22.34 0.70
CA PHE A 109 1.30 23.05 -0.12
C PHE A 109 2.43 22.17 -0.68
N SER A 110 2.61 20.96 -0.16
CA SER A 110 3.67 20.03 -0.62
C SER A 110 3.13 18.78 -1.33
N TRP A 111 1.94 18.32 -0.98
CA TRP A 111 1.38 17.05 -1.47
C TRP A 111 0.37 17.21 -2.60
N PHE A 112 0.10 18.46 -3.00
CA PHE A 112 -0.83 18.81 -4.08
C PHE A 112 -0.09 19.67 -5.11
N PRO A 113 0.47 19.06 -6.17
CA PRO A 113 1.28 19.77 -7.15
C PRO A 113 0.56 20.96 -7.80
N ALA A 114 -0.75 20.83 -8.04
CA ALA A 114 -1.57 21.91 -8.60
C ALA A 114 -1.66 23.13 -7.67
N ILE A 115 -1.80 22.91 -6.35
CA ILE A 115 -1.83 23.99 -5.37
C ILE A 115 -0.44 24.61 -5.22
N ALA A 116 0.62 23.81 -5.20
CA ALA A 116 1.98 24.30 -5.14
C ALA A 116 2.33 25.19 -6.36
N ALA A 117 1.94 24.77 -7.56
CA ALA A 117 2.12 25.55 -8.78
C ALA A 117 1.35 26.88 -8.72
N GLU A 118 0.09 26.84 -8.29
CA GLU A 118 -0.75 28.04 -8.19
C GLU A 118 -0.25 29.00 -7.11
N ARG A 119 0.21 28.48 -5.98
CA ARG A 119 0.87 29.27 -4.92
C ARG A 119 2.07 30.02 -5.48
N ASN A 120 2.97 29.33 -6.18
CA ASN A 120 4.17 29.94 -6.74
C ASN A 120 3.81 31.01 -7.79
N ARG A 121 2.77 30.79 -8.59
CA ARG A 121 2.24 31.78 -9.53
C ARG A 121 1.73 33.03 -8.82
N LEU A 122 0.98 32.86 -7.72
CA LEU A 122 0.46 33.98 -6.92
C LEU A 122 1.56 34.72 -6.17
N ILE A 123 2.58 34.03 -5.66
CA ILE A 123 3.78 34.64 -5.04
C ILE A 123 4.50 35.50 -6.08
N ALA A 124 4.78 34.98 -7.28
CA ALA A 124 5.42 35.76 -8.34
C ALA A 124 4.59 36.99 -8.74
N ALA A 125 3.25 36.87 -8.75
CA ALA A 125 2.37 38.01 -9.00
C ALA A 125 2.44 39.05 -7.86
N ALA A 126 2.53 38.62 -6.62
CA ALA A 126 2.70 39.49 -5.46
C ALA A 126 4.05 40.22 -5.47
N GLU A 127 5.12 39.54 -5.86
CA GLU A 127 6.46 40.13 -6.00
C GLU A 127 6.52 41.16 -7.14
N ALA A 128 5.86 40.89 -8.25
CA ALA A 128 5.79 41.79 -9.40
C ALA A 128 4.87 43.01 -9.18
N ASP A 129 4.02 42.99 -8.16
CA ASP A 129 3.10 44.10 -7.85
C ASP A 129 3.89 45.33 -7.35
N PRO A 130 3.78 46.49 -8.03
CA PRO A 130 4.57 47.68 -7.72
C PRO A 130 4.18 48.38 -6.41
N ALA A 131 3.16 47.89 -5.71
CA ALA A 131 2.74 48.44 -4.44
C ALA A 131 3.85 48.34 -3.38
N PRO A 132 4.02 49.38 -2.55
CA PRO A 132 5.06 49.39 -1.53
C PRO A 132 4.84 48.25 -0.52
N PRO A 133 5.91 47.62 0.01
CA PRO A 133 5.81 46.52 0.97
C PRO A 133 5.04 46.85 2.26
N SER A 134 4.82 48.13 2.56
CA SER A 134 4.03 48.60 3.69
C SER A 134 2.52 48.38 3.53
N GLU A 135 2.05 48.07 2.33
CA GLU A 135 0.63 47.79 2.05
C GLU A 135 0.34 46.29 2.03
N PHE A 136 -0.74 45.88 2.71
CA PHE A 136 -1.26 44.53 2.60
C PHE A 136 -2.06 44.37 1.31
N ARG A 137 -1.73 43.35 0.51
CA ARG A 137 -2.46 43.03 -0.73
C ARG A 137 -2.69 41.54 -0.87
N GLN A 138 -3.85 41.18 -1.41
CA GLN A 138 -4.27 39.80 -1.57
C GLN A 138 -4.35 39.42 -3.04
N PHE A 139 -3.84 38.23 -3.35
CA PHE A 139 -3.88 37.60 -4.66
C PHE A 139 -4.58 36.27 -4.48
N THR A 140 -5.69 36.05 -5.19
CA THR A 140 -6.54 34.88 -4.99
C THR A 140 -6.65 34.04 -6.26
N ALA A 141 -6.83 32.73 -6.06
CA ALA A 141 -7.15 31.78 -7.11
C ALA A 141 -8.17 30.76 -6.61
N VAL A 142 -9.09 30.39 -7.49
CA VAL A 142 -10.00 29.26 -7.24
C VAL A 142 -9.24 27.98 -7.58
N VAL A 143 -9.25 27.04 -6.64
CA VAL A 143 -8.73 25.69 -6.79
C VAL A 143 -9.89 24.76 -7.03
N SER A 144 -9.86 24.01 -8.13
CA SER A 144 -10.85 22.97 -8.39
C SER A 144 -10.19 21.66 -8.80
N GLY A 145 -10.65 20.56 -8.21
CA GLY A 145 -10.21 19.21 -8.50
C GLY A 145 -8.75 18.93 -8.17
N ALA A 146 -8.13 19.67 -7.24
CA ALA A 146 -6.71 19.48 -6.93
C ALA A 146 -6.49 18.15 -6.22
N ARG A 147 -5.87 17.20 -6.91
CA ARG A 147 -5.59 15.85 -6.39
C ARG A 147 -4.22 15.76 -5.75
N GLY A 148 -4.16 15.04 -4.64
CA GLY A 148 -2.95 14.79 -3.88
C GLY A 148 -3.09 13.61 -2.94
N ARG A 149 -2.07 13.42 -2.10
CA ARG A 149 -2.02 12.37 -1.09
C ARG A 149 -2.64 12.85 0.23
N GLY A 150 -3.41 11.99 0.87
CA GLY A 150 -3.74 12.05 2.30
C GLY A 150 -3.08 10.90 3.07
N ALA A 151 -2.88 11.10 4.36
CA ALA A 151 -2.44 10.05 5.28
C ALA A 151 -3.31 10.04 6.54
N ALA A 152 -3.79 8.87 6.95
CA ALA A 152 -4.65 8.73 8.12
C ALA A 152 -3.80 8.78 9.41
N GLN A 153 -3.99 9.78 10.28
CA GLN A 153 -3.15 9.91 11.49
C GLN A 153 -3.65 9.07 12.66
N LYS A 154 -4.97 9.07 12.89
CA LYS A 154 -5.52 8.55 14.15
C LYS A 154 -5.67 7.03 14.14
N ASN A 155 -6.22 6.47 13.06
CA ASN A 155 -6.66 5.07 13.04
C ASN A 155 -5.86 4.17 12.07
N GLN A 156 -4.90 4.74 11.32
CA GLN A 156 -4.04 4.06 10.35
C GLN A 156 -4.77 3.12 9.38
N THR A 157 -6.08 3.31 9.18
CA THR A 157 -6.95 2.42 8.41
C THR A 157 -6.67 2.53 6.93
N LEU A 158 -6.74 3.75 6.39
CA LEU A 158 -6.61 4.00 4.95
C LEU A 158 -5.15 4.12 4.49
N GLY A 159 -4.15 3.96 5.38
CA GLY A 159 -2.74 4.17 5.04
C GLY A 159 -2.52 5.51 4.29
N ASN A 160 -2.23 5.41 2.99
CA ASN A 160 -2.26 6.53 2.05
C ASN A 160 -3.46 6.43 1.13
N PHE A 161 -4.19 7.53 0.98
CA PHE A 161 -5.36 7.61 0.12
C PHE A 161 -5.30 8.86 -0.77
N THR A 162 -6.16 8.91 -1.76
CA THR A 162 -6.29 10.06 -2.65
C THR A 162 -7.20 11.09 -2.02
N VAL A 163 -6.77 12.34 -2.02
CA VAL A 163 -7.58 13.49 -1.61
C VAL A 163 -7.80 14.39 -2.81
N THR A 164 -9.03 14.85 -3.00
CA THR A 164 -9.36 15.92 -3.96
C THR A 164 -9.82 17.15 -3.19
N LEU A 165 -9.19 18.29 -3.47
CA LEU A 165 -9.46 19.58 -2.85
C LEU A 165 -10.19 20.53 -3.80
N GLU A 166 -11.17 21.23 -3.24
CA GLU A 166 -11.91 22.34 -3.86
C GLU A 166 -11.82 23.54 -2.92
N GLY A 167 -11.55 24.75 -3.40
CA GLY A 167 -11.49 25.92 -2.51
C GLY A 167 -10.83 27.15 -3.10
N THR A 168 -10.31 27.98 -2.22
CA THR A 168 -9.63 29.23 -2.56
C THR A 168 -8.23 29.21 -1.97
N LEU A 169 -7.26 29.53 -2.82
CA LEU A 169 -5.89 29.84 -2.42
C LEU A 169 -5.71 31.37 -2.42
N THR A 170 -5.26 31.91 -1.30
CA THR A 170 -4.98 33.33 -1.11
C THR A 170 -3.51 33.50 -0.78
N VAL A 171 -2.83 34.41 -1.46
CA VAL A 171 -1.50 34.89 -1.06
C VAL A 171 -1.65 36.34 -0.61
N THR A 172 -1.33 36.59 0.65
CA THR A 172 -1.31 37.93 1.23
C THR A 172 0.13 38.43 1.27
N LYS A 173 0.45 39.45 0.46
CA LYS A 173 1.69 40.21 0.55
C LYS A 173 1.59 41.19 1.72
N GLY A 174 2.66 41.27 2.50
CA GLY A 174 2.80 42.29 3.54
C GLY A 174 4.26 42.65 3.82
N PRO A 175 4.51 43.43 4.88
CA PRO A 175 5.85 43.95 5.20
C PRO A 175 6.89 42.87 5.53
N THR A 176 6.43 41.69 5.95
CA THR A 176 7.28 40.58 6.42
C THR A 176 7.41 39.44 5.39
N GLY A 177 6.85 39.60 4.19
CA GLY A 177 6.83 38.56 3.15
C GLY A 177 5.42 38.20 2.70
N ALA A 178 5.28 37.03 2.08
CA ALA A 178 4.01 36.51 1.58
C ALA A 178 3.48 35.39 2.49
N LEU A 179 2.20 35.46 2.85
CA LEU A 179 1.47 34.41 3.55
C LEU A 179 0.53 33.71 2.56
N ALA A 180 0.71 32.41 2.35
CA ALA A 180 -0.20 31.60 1.56
C ALA A 180 -1.23 30.90 2.46
N GLU A 181 -2.51 30.97 2.10
CA GLU A 181 -3.62 30.39 2.84
C GLU A 181 -4.54 29.63 1.88
N PHE A 182 -4.77 28.36 2.16
CA PHE A 182 -5.78 27.57 1.47
C PHE A 182 -6.97 27.37 2.40
N THR A 183 -8.18 27.64 1.90
CA THR A 183 -9.44 27.31 2.58
C THR A 183 -10.39 26.67 1.58
N GLY A 184 -10.95 25.52 1.94
CA GLY A 184 -11.76 24.73 1.03
C GLY A 184 -12.38 23.50 1.66
N THR A 185 -12.69 22.54 0.83
CA THR A 185 -13.19 21.23 1.21
C THR A 185 -12.38 20.10 0.59
N ALA A 186 -12.46 18.93 1.19
CA ALA A 186 -11.82 17.71 0.72
C ALA A 186 -12.83 16.58 0.53
N THR A 187 -12.58 15.76 -0.48
CA THR A 187 -13.14 14.41 -0.66
C THR A 187 -12.01 13.39 -0.69
N TYR A 188 -12.30 12.18 -0.21
CA TYR A 188 -11.36 11.07 -0.11
C TYR A 188 -11.77 9.93 -1.03
N TYR A 189 -10.77 9.30 -1.62
CA TYR A 189 -10.88 8.09 -2.42
C TYR A 189 -9.77 7.11 -2.04
N ASP A 190 -10.13 5.84 -1.89
CA ASP A 190 -9.16 4.77 -1.67
C ASP A 190 -9.68 3.44 -2.25
N TYR A 191 -8.81 2.43 -2.32
CA TYR A 191 -9.19 1.07 -2.66
C TYR A 191 -8.72 0.12 -1.56
N TRP A 192 -9.70 -0.54 -0.92
CA TRP A 192 -9.44 -1.43 0.20
C TRP A 192 -9.33 -2.87 -0.28
N ASP A 193 -8.11 -3.42 -0.32
CA ASP A 193 -7.84 -4.72 -0.92
C ASP A 193 -7.01 -5.69 -0.08
N PHE A 194 -6.55 -5.24 1.09
CA PHE A 194 -5.57 -5.97 1.90
C PHE A 194 -4.35 -6.48 1.08
N ASP A 195 -3.93 -5.78 0.02
CA ASP A 195 -2.80 -6.19 -0.82
C ASP A 195 -1.46 -6.08 -0.05
N PRO A 196 -0.89 -7.20 0.41
CA PRO A 196 0.30 -7.20 1.22
C PRO A 196 1.55 -7.01 0.36
N LYS A 197 2.44 -6.10 0.74
CA LYS A 197 3.74 -5.93 0.09
C LYS A 197 4.75 -6.95 0.61
N PRO A 198 5.82 -7.26 -0.14
CA PRO A 198 6.86 -8.20 0.31
C PRO A 198 7.52 -7.73 1.60
N MET A 199 7.81 -8.64 2.55
CA MET A 199 8.42 -8.30 3.85
C MET A 199 9.73 -7.50 3.77
N ALA A 200 10.51 -7.62 2.70
CA ALA A 200 11.69 -6.78 2.48
C ALA A 200 11.35 -5.28 2.49
N THR A 201 10.19 -4.91 1.95
CA THR A 201 9.71 -3.52 1.93
C THR A 201 9.24 -3.00 3.29
N PHE A 202 9.10 -3.88 4.30
CA PHE A 202 8.72 -3.51 5.67
C PHE A 202 9.88 -2.86 6.42
N VAL A 203 11.06 -3.43 6.22
CA VAL A 203 12.30 -3.03 6.91
C VAL A 203 12.84 -1.76 6.29
N ASP A 204 12.66 -1.61 4.97
CA ASP A 204 13.11 -0.45 4.21
C ASP A 204 12.10 0.71 4.21
N GLY A 205 10.91 0.54 4.81
CA GLY A 205 9.87 1.57 4.88
C GLY A 205 9.28 1.97 3.52
N THR A 206 9.48 1.16 2.49
CA THR A 206 9.12 1.47 1.08
C THR A 206 7.70 1.08 0.72
N SER A 207 6.97 0.36 1.59
CA SER A 207 5.57 0.02 1.34
C SER A 207 4.62 1.23 1.39
N GLY A 208 5.10 2.35 1.94
CA GLY A 208 4.28 3.55 2.17
C GLY A 208 3.29 3.42 3.33
N ARG A 209 3.25 2.26 4.00
CA ARG A 209 2.54 1.99 5.26
C ARG A 209 3.53 1.87 6.42
N SER A 210 3.06 2.05 7.65
CA SER A 210 3.87 1.73 8.84
C SER A 210 4.12 0.21 8.91
N THR A 211 5.19 -0.24 9.56
CA THR A 211 5.45 -1.69 9.76
C THR A 211 4.27 -2.40 10.41
N ALA A 212 3.62 -1.75 11.38
CA ALA A 212 2.43 -2.29 12.04
C ALA A 212 1.21 -2.34 11.10
N GLY A 213 1.01 -1.32 10.25
CA GLY A 213 -0.03 -1.29 9.24
C GLY A 213 0.17 -2.40 8.20
N GLU A 214 1.40 -2.65 7.78
CA GLU A 214 1.72 -3.69 6.81
C GLU A 214 1.51 -5.11 7.38
N LEU A 215 1.86 -5.34 8.65
CA LEU A 215 1.53 -6.60 9.33
C LEU A 215 0.01 -6.82 9.42
N LYS A 216 -0.76 -5.77 9.71
CA LYS A 216 -2.24 -5.82 9.67
C LYS A 216 -2.76 -6.17 8.29
N THR A 217 -2.16 -5.62 7.23
CA THR A 217 -2.51 -5.95 5.84
C THR A 217 -2.31 -7.44 5.55
N TRP A 218 -1.18 -8.01 5.96
CA TRP A 218 -0.92 -9.44 5.80
C TRP A 218 -1.90 -10.34 6.54
N VAL A 219 -2.32 -9.96 7.76
CA VAL A 219 -3.34 -10.70 8.50
C VAL A 219 -4.70 -10.59 7.80
N GLY A 220 -5.07 -9.38 7.34
CA GLY A 220 -6.31 -9.16 6.62
C GLY A 220 -6.40 -9.94 5.31
N ALA A 221 -5.27 -10.16 4.61
CA ALA A 221 -5.22 -10.98 3.40
C ALA A 221 -5.55 -12.47 3.63
N LEU A 222 -5.54 -12.94 4.89
CA LEU A 222 -5.98 -14.29 5.26
C LEU A 222 -7.49 -14.37 5.53
N MET A 223 -8.20 -13.24 5.60
CA MET A 223 -9.63 -13.19 5.85
C MET A 223 -10.42 -13.46 4.56
N GLU A 224 -11.51 -14.21 4.67
CA GLU A 224 -12.48 -14.34 3.58
C GLU A 224 -13.27 -13.04 3.43
N GLY A 225 -13.00 -12.32 2.34
CA GLY A 225 -13.71 -11.09 1.98
C GLY A 225 -13.39 -10.66 0.55
N THR A 226 -13.99 -9.55 0.13
CA THR A 226 -13.86 -9.04 -1.24
C THR A 226 -13.39 -7.58 -1.20
N PRO A 227 -12.31 -7.22 -1.92
CA PRO A 227 -11.87 -5.83 -2.06
C PRO A 227 -12.97 -4.89 -2.55
N PHE A 228 -12.92 -3.62 -2.13
CA PHE A 228 -13.93 -2.62 -2.51
C PHE A 228 -13.34 -1.21 -2.62
N ALA A 229 -14.00 -0.37 -3.41
CA ALA A 229 -13.70 1.06 -3.50
C ALA A 229 -14.27 1.81 -2.30
N ILE A 230 -13.52 2.80 -1.81
CA ILE A 230 -13.94 3.74 -0.79
C ILE A 230 -14.07 5.10 -1.44
N ASP A 231 -15.25 5.70 -1.34
CA ASP A 231 -15.56 7.02 -1.84
C ASP A 231 -16.18 7.86 -0.72
N SER A 232 -15.96 9.17 -0.75
CA SER A 232 -16.65 10.07 0.18
C SER A 232 -18.06 10.38 -0.31
N ALA A 233 -19.07 10.17 0.55
CA ALA A 233 -20.42 10.66 0.30
C ALA A 233 -20.60 12.15 0.63
N ASP A 234 -19.70 12.68 1.46
CA ASP A 234 -19.69 14.04 1.94
C ASP A 234 -18.35 14.74 1.65
N THR A 235 -18.25 15.99 2.08
CA THR A 235 -16.98 16.73 2.11
C THR A 235 -16.64 17.16 3.54
N VAL A 236 -15.35 17.36 3.81
CA VAL A 236 -14.86 17.96 5.07
C VAL A 236 -14.14 19.27 4.80
N ALA A 237 -14.26 20.23 5.72
CA ALA A 237 -13.58 21.51 5.60
C ALA A 237 -12.07 21.36 5.83
N VAL A 238 -11.27 22.08 5.05
CA VAL A 238 -9.81 22.13 5.15
C VAL A 238 -9.37 23.59 5.16
N SER A 239 -8.49 23.93 6.10
CA SER A 239 -7.84 25.24 6.14
C SER A 239 -6.39 25.08 6.59
N GLN A 240 -5.46 25.64 5.83
CA GLN A 240 -4.02 25.61 6.11
C GLN A 240 -3.36 26.90 5.64
N HIS A 241 -2.28 27.28 6.32
CA HIS A 241 -1.48 28.43 5.96
C HIS A 241 0.00 28.10 5.98
N GLN A 242 0.79 28.81 5.17
CA GLN A 242 2.22 28.69 5.07
C GLN A 242 2.82 30.09 4.90
N PHE A 243 3.77 30.45 5.76
CA PHE A 243 4.62 31.61 5.54
C PHE A 243 5.71 31.27 4.55
N ASP A 244 5.94 32.19 3.62
CA ASP A 244 7.12 32.17 2.77
C ASP A 244 8.19 33.08 3.38
N ASP A 245 9.09 32.47 4.16
CA ASP A 245 10.20 33.16 4.83
C ASP A 245 11.40 33.34 3.89
N HIS A 246 11.18 33.75 2.64
CA HIS A 246 12.24 34.27 1.76
C HIS A 246 12.74 35.67 2.20
N ALA A 247 12.61 36.02 3.49
CA ALA A 247 13.29 37.15 4.09
C ALA A 247 14.80 36.87 4.09
N ALA A 248 15.52 37.60 3.25
CA ALA A 248 16.96 37.49 3.02
C ALA A 248 17.77 37.26 4.31
N ILE A 249 18.42 36.09 4.38
CA ILE A 249 19.69 35.97 5.10
C ILE A 249 20.74 36.63 4.20
N THR A 250 20.95 37.93 4.39
CA THR A 250 22.16 38.65 3.96
C THR A 250 22.62 39.53 5.10
#